data_AF-A0A7V9N2Y9-F1
#
_entry.id   AF-A0A7V9N2Y9-F1
#
_cell.length_a   1.000
_cell.length_b   1.000
_cell.length_c   1.000
_cell.angle_alpha   90.00
_cell.angle_beta   90.00
_cell.angle_gamma   90.00
#
_symmetry.space_group_name_H-M   'P 1'
#
loop_
_entity.id
_entity.type
_entity.pdbx_description
1 polymer ?
#
loop_
_entity_poly.entity_id
_entity_poly.type
_entity_poly.pdbx_seq_one_letter_code
_entity_poly.pdbx_strand_id
1 'polypeptide(L)'
;MPAMIKRWLRRRLQLDASARELRLGDTNRQRGALVKKGRLVALRAHVPANRDAFQRWYADREIASLLRHDLEPLTMPQSRGYFDTFILPLSARGTCFAIHERKTKRLIGTTALTDRAPGKDGVSALFRIVIGEKDVWGNGYGTEATRLVVETAFDALALDEVRLEVFQHNNRALRAYMRVGFEVTGEHVEWVSRKKTELRVIEMRLSRHRYHALNSGQPDGVRKSLANGREKRQVRRAEREAALVRRRTDRADRMPTKPDDSLGTLQTPEPGVD
;
A
#
# COMPACT_ATOMS: atom_id res chain seq x y z
N MET A 1 2.09 32.33 50.54
CA MET A 1 1.00 31.52 51.12
C MET A 1 0.64 30.39 50.16
N PRO A 2 1.21 29.18 50.28
CA PRO A 2 0.95 28.09 49.34
C PRO A 2 -0.42 27.46 49.62
N ALA A 3 -1.24 27.35 48.57
CA ALA A 3 -2.60 26.84 48.64
C ALA A 3 -2.65 25.40 49.18
N MET A 4 -3.32 25.24 50.34
CA MET A 4 -3.51 23.97 51.03
C MET A 4 -4.58 23.15 50.30
N ILE A 5 -4.20 22.44 49.24
CA ILE A 5 -5.10 21.52 48.54
C ILE A 5 -5.54 20.44 49.54
N LYS A 6 -6.84 20.44 49.90
CA LYS A 6 -7.44 19.52 50.88
C LYS A 6 -7.07 18.06 50.56
N ARG A 7 -6.63 17.31 51.58
CA ARG A 7 -6.10 15.93 51.45
C ARG A 7 -7.04 14.97 50.70
N TRP A 8 -8.36 15.12 50.87
CA TRP A 8 -9.39 14.37 50.14
C TRP A 8 -9.40 14.65 48.62
N LEU A 9 -9.18 15.90 48.21
CA LEU A 9 -9.17 16.29 46.79
C LEU A 9 -7.94 15.74 46.06
N ARG A 10 -6.77 15.74 46.73
CA ARG A 10 -5.55 15.09 46.23
C ARG A 10 -5.74 13.59 46.05
N ARG A 11 -6.35 12.92 47.02
CA ARG A 11 -6.62 11.47 46.97
C ARG A 11 -7.61 11.11 45.84
N ARG A 12 -8.63 11.93 45.62
CA ARG A 12 -9.60 11.75 44.51
C ARG A 12 -8.96 11.94 43.14
N LEU A 13 -8.12 12.98 42.97
CA LEU A 13 -7.37 13.21 41.73
C LEU A 13 -6.38 12.08 41.42
N GLN A 14 -5.71 11.53 42.44
CA GLN A 14 -4.82 10.38 42.30
C GLN A 14 -5.59 9.11 41.89
N LEU A 15 -6.74 8.85 42.50
CA LEU A 15 -7.60 7.71 42.13
C LEU A 15 -8.15 7.84 40.70
N ASP A 16 -8.58 9.04 40.28
CA ASP A 16 -9.01 9.31 38.91
C ASP A 16 -7.86 9.19 37.89
N ALA A 17 -6.65 9.60 38.26
CA ALA A 17 -5.45 9.43 37.45
C ALA A 17 -5.07 7.95 37.29
N SER A 18 -5.03 7.19 38.38
CA SER A 18 -4.74 5.75 38.36
C SER A 18 -5.82 4.96 37.62
N ALA A 19 -7.10 5.30 37.79
CA ALA A 19 -8.19 4.69 37.03
C ALA A 19 -8.13 5.04 35.54
N ARG A 20 -7.70 6.26 35.18
CA ARG A 20 -7.41 6.64 33.80
C ARG A 20 -6.23 5.87 33.22
N GLU A 21 -5.13 5.72 33.97
CA GLU A 21 -3.97 4.94 33.55
C GLU A 21 -4.30 3.46 33.35
N LEU A 22 -5.06 2.83 34.25
CA LEU A 22 -5.54 1.46 34.08
C LEU A 22 -6.42 1.31 32.82
N ARG A 23 -7.39 2.23 32.61
CA ARG A 23 -8.24 2.23 31.41
C ARG A 23 -7.45 2.48 30.12
N LEU A 24 -6.44 3.36 30.16
CA LEU A 24 -5.53 3.61 29.05
C LEU A 24 -4.63 2.38 28.77
N GLY A 25 -4.20 1.69 29.82
CA GLY A 25 -3.46 0.43 29.74
C GLY A 25 -4.25 -0.68 29.04
N ASP A 26 -5.51 -0.90 29.44
CA ASP A 26 -6.37 -1.92 28.81
C ASP A 26 -6.76 -1.57 27.38
N THR A 27 -7.04 -0.29 27.11
CA THR A 27 -7.37 0.15 25.74
C THR A 27 -6.16 0.11 24.79
N ASN A 28 -4.94 0.33 25.30
CA ASN A 28 -3.71 0.15 24.53
C ASN A 28 -3.35 -1.34 24.36
N ARG A 29 -3.66 -2.21 25.32
CA ARG A 29 -3.52 -3.67 25.14
C ARG A 29 -4.40 -4.20 24.01
N GLN A 30 -5.61 -3.66 23.87
CA GLN A 30 -6.54 -4.09 22.82
C GLN A 30 -6.26 -3.48 21.44
N ARG A 31 -5.71 -2.26 21.36
CA ARG A 31 -5.57 -1.52 20.08
C ARG A 31 -4.14 -1.13 19.70
N GLY A 32 -3.18 -1.43 20.57
CA GLY A 32 -1.81 -0.95 20.49
C GLY A 32 -1.65 0.51 20.90
N ALA A 33 -0.40 0.91 21.14
CA ALA A 33 -0.03 2.30 21.42
C ALA A 33 -0.30 3.20 20.20
N LEU A 34 -0.74 4.43 20.44
CA LEU A 34 -0.92 5.41 19.37
C LEU A 34 0.44 5.87 18.84
N VAL A 35 0.66 5.76 17.54
CA VAL A 35 1.88 6.25 16.87
C VAL A 35 1.63 7.62 16.26
N LYS A 36 0.60 7.74 15.42
CA LYS A 36 0.27 8.99 14.74
C LYS A 36 -1.23 9.13 14.51
N LYS A 37 -1.73 10.36 14.59
CA LYS A 37 -3.17 10.66 14.52
C LYS A 37 -3.46 11.57 13.33
N GLY A 38 -4.39 11.15 12.48
CA GLY A 38 -5.03 11.97 11.44
C GLY A 38 -6.47 12.34 11.79
N ARG A 39 -7.20 12.80 10.78
CA ARG A 39 -8.61 13.20 10.86
C ARG A 39 -9.55 12.00 10.76
N LEU A 40 -9.31 11.11 9.78
CA LEU A 40 -10.07 9.88 9.51
C LEU A 40 -9.44 8.64 10.15
N VAL A 41 -8.11 8.54 10.21
CA VAL A 41 -7.39 7.37 10.73
C VAL A 41 -6.43 7.71 11.86
N ALA A 42 -6.08 6.69 12.65
CA ALA A 42 -4.96 6.69 13.58
C ALA A 42 -4.06 5.49 13.29
N LEU A 43 -2.77 5.74 13.15
CA LEU A 43 -1.74 4.70 13.11
C LEU A 43 -1.41 4.29 14.54
N ARG A 44 -1.45 2.98 14.79
CA ARG A 44 -1.14 2.39 16.10
C ARG A 44 -0.16 1.23 15.92
N ALA A 45 0.56 0.88 16.97
CA ALA A 45 1.30 -0.37 17.00
C ALA A 45 0.33 -1.56 16.81
N HIS A 46 0.77 -2.61 16.14
CA HIS A 46 0.04 -3.87 16.10
C HIS A 46 0.09 -4.55 17.46
N VAL A 47 -0.99 -5.27 17.77
CA VAL A 47 -1.09 -6.17 18.92
C VAL A 47 -1.56 -7.54 18.43
N PRO A 48 -1.33 -8.63 19.20
CA PRO A 48 -1.78 -9.97 18.82
C PRO A 48 -3.27 -10.05 18.47
N ALA A 49 -4.11 -9.25 19.14
CA ALA A 49 -5.56 -9.19 18.89
C ALA A 49 -5.93 -8.71 17.46
N ASN A 50 -5.00 -8.08 16.72
CA ASN A 50 -5.25 -7.66 15.35
C ASN A 50 -5.16 -8.84 14.34
N ARG A 51 -4.70 -10.02 14.77
CA ARG A 51 -4.46 -11.18 13.90
C ARG A 51 -5.74 -11.62 13.18
N ASP A 52 -6.87 -11.74 13.87
CA ASP A 52 -8.09 -12.27 13.28
C ASP A 52 -8.60 -11.40 12.12
N ALA A 53 -8.55 -10.07 12.29
CA ALA A 53 -8.88 -9.13 11.22
C ALA A 53 -7.89 -9.26 10.05
N PHE A 54 -6.60 -9.35 10.34
CA PHE A 54 -5.57 -9.53 9.33
C PHE A 54 -5.78 -10.82 8.52
N GLN A 55 -6.03 -11.95 9.18
CA GLN A 55 -6.26 -13.23 8.50
C GLN A 55 -7.50 -13.17 7.61
N ARG A 56 -8.58 -12.56 8.09
CA ARG A 56 -9.80 -12.35 7.30
C ARG A 56 -9.56 -11.52 6.05
N TRP A 57 -8.76 -10.45 6.14
CA TRP A 57 -8.42 -9.63 4.99
C TRP A 57 -7.54 -10.37 3.97
N TYR A 58 -6.53 -11.11 4.44
CA TYR A 58 -5.61 -11.83 3.55
C TYR A 58 -6.21 -13.12 2.97
N ALA A 59 -7.32 -13.61 3.52
CA ALA A 59 -8.13 -14.69 2.94
C ALA A 59 -9.12 -14.20 1.87
N ASP A 60 -9.33 -12.89 1.73
CA ASP A 60 -10.27 -12.32 0.76
C ASP A 60 -9.67 -12.25 -0.65
N ARG A 61 -10.36 -12.83 -1.64
CA ARG A 61 -9.90 -12.92 -3.03
C ARG A 61 -9.79 -11.57 -3.73
N GLU A 62 -10.68 -10.63 -3.42
CA GLU A 62 -10.63 -9.28 -4.00
C GLU A 62 -9.47 -8.48 -3.40
N ILE A 63 -9.17 -8.69 -2.12
CA ILE A 63 -7.98 -8.09 -1.51
C ILE A 63 -6.71 -8.70 -2.11
N ALA A 64 -6.64 -10.03 -2.23
CA ALA A 64 -5.49 -10.72 -2.80
C ALA A 64 -5.21 -10.27 -4.25
N SER A 65 -6.24 -10.15 -5.09
CA SER A 65 -6.10 -9.71 -6.48
C SER A 65 -5.59 -8.27 -6.62
N LEU A 66 -5.61 -7.47 -5.55
CA LEU A 66 -5.20 -6.07 -5.54
C LEU A 66 -3.80 -5.84 -4.94
N LEU A 67 -3.20 -6.84 -4.29
CA LEU A 67 -1.93 -6.67 -3.56
C LEU A 67 -0.93 -7.82 -3.64
N ARG A 68 -1.35 -9.03 -4.05
CA ARG A 68 -0.45 -10.19 -4.12
C ARG A 68 -0.07 -10.51 -5.55
N HIS A 69 1.22 -10.67 -5.79
CA HIS A 69 1.77 -10.95 -7.11
C HIS A 69 1.36 -12.33 -7.66
N ASP A 70 1.02 -13.29 -6.79
CA ASP A 70 0.46 -14.57 -7.20
C ASP A 70 -1.07 -14.58 -7.31
N LEU A 71 -1.73 -13.45 -6.99
CA LEU A 71 -3.18 -13.23 -7.04
C LEU A 71 -4.00 -14.23 -6.19
N GLU A 72 -3.37 -14.92 -5.24
CA GLU A 72 -4.04 -15.91 -4.39
C GLU A 72 -4.17 -15.44 -2.94
N PRO A 73 -5.30 -15.70 -2.27
CA PRO A 73 -5.42 -15.50 -0.84
C PRO A 73 -4.43 -16.34 -0.05
N LEU A 74 -4.09 -15.88 1.15
CA LEU A 74 -3.36 -16.70 2.10
C LEU A 74 -4.30 -17.69 2.79
N THR A 75 -3.79 -18.89 3.03
CA THR A 75 -4.43 -19.83 3.95
C THR A 75 -4.32 -19.32 5.39
N MET A 76 -5.13 -19.90 6.29
CA MET A 76 -5.08 -19.55 7.72
C MET A 76 -3.67 -19.74 8.32
N PRO A 77 -2.97 -20.88 8.11
CA PRO A 77 -1.60 -21.04 8.61
C PRO A 77 -0.60 -20.02 8.03
N GLN A 78 -0.69 -19.72 6.73
CA GLN A 78 0.18 -18.75 6.08
C GLN A 78 -0.03 -17.33 6.64
N SER A 79 -1.28 -16.89 6.75
CA SER A 79 -1.61 -15.56 7.27
C SER A 79 -1.26 -15.42 8.76
N ARG A 80 -1.45 -16.47 9.57
CA ARG A 80 -0.99 -16.52 10.96
C ARG A 80 0.53 -16.38 11.04
N GLY A 81 1.27 -17.21 10.31
CA GLY A 81 2.73 -17.17 10.28
C GLY A 81 3.25 -15.83 9.79
N TYR A 82 2.63 -15.26 8.75
CA TYR A 82 3.01 -13.95 8.24
C TYR A 82 2.80 -12.83 9.28
N PHE A 83 1.67 -12.87 10.00
CA PHE A 83 1.38 -11.90 11.05
C PHE A 83 2.38 -11.98 12.23
N ASP A 84 2.64 -13.19 12.71
CA ASP A 84 3.48 -13.42 13.88
C ASP A 84 4.98 -13.19 13.59
N THR A 85 5.44 -13.60 12.40
CA THR A 85 6.85 -13.52 12.02
C THR A 85 7.24 -12.16 11.45
N PHE A 86 6.33 -11.45 10.78
CA PHE A 86 6.67 -10.18 10.11
C PHE A 86 5.91 -8.98 10.67
N ILE A 87 4.57 -9.05 10.77
CA ILE A 87 3.77 -7.87 11.14
C ILE A 87 4.06 -7.42 12.57
N LEU A 88 4.05 -8.33 13.55
CA LEU A 88 4.34 -7.97 14.94
C LEU A 88 5.77 -7.46 15.13
N PRO A 89 6.83 -8.13 14.62
CA PRO A 89 8.20 -7.62 14.75
C PRO A 89 8.45 -6.30 14.03
N LEU A 90 7.93 -6.11 12.81
CA LEU A 90 8.05 -4.83 12.10
C LEU A 90 7.31 -3.71 12.84
N SER A 91 6.18 -4.04 13.47
CA SER A 91 5.43 -3.05 14.24
C SER A 91 6.15 -2.64 15.51
N ALA A 92 6.78 -3.59 16.21
CA ALA A 92 7.64 -3.30 17.36
C ALA A 92 8.84 -2.41 16.97
N ARG A 93 9.35 -2.53 15.73
CA ARG A 93 10.41 -1.67 15.17
C ARG A 93 9.90 -0.32 14.66
N GLY A 94 8.59 -0.05 14.75
CA GLY A 94 8.00 1.19 14.27
C GLY A 94 7.98 1.33 12.75
N THR A 95 7.99 0.22 12.00
CA THR A 95 7.89 0.24 10.53
C THR A 95 6.64 -0.47 10.01
N CYS A 96 5.78 -1.00 10.88
CA CYS A 96 4.46 -1.51 10.51
C CYS A 96 3.39 -1.01 11.48
N PHE A 97 2.23 -0.62 10.96
CA PHE A 97 1.19 0.05 11.73
C PHE A 97 -0.19 -0.53 11.45
N ALA A 98 -0.96 -0.68 12.53
CA ALA A 98 -2.39 -0.95 12.48
C ALA A 98 -3.13 0.36 12.19
N ILE A 99 -4.04 0.33 11.21
CA ILE A 99 -4.83 1.50 10.81
C ILE A 99 -6.19 1.41 11.47
N HIS A 100 -6.49 2.34 12.38
CA HIS A 100 -7.78 2.41 13.06
C HIS A 100 -8.59 3.61 12.58
N GLU A 101 -9.89 3.42 12.34
CA GLU A 101 -10.82 4.51 12.08
C GLU A 101 -10.94 5.43 13.30
N ARG A 102 -10.89 6.75 13.10
CA ARG A 102 -10.94 7.74 14.18
C ARG A 102 -12.29 7.81 14.87
N LYS A 103 -13.39 7.64 14.12
CA LYS A 103 -14.76 7.75 14.64
C LYS A 103 -15.10 6.56 15.53
N THR A 104 -15.02 5.35 14.99
CA THR A 104 -15.43 4.11 15.65
C THR A 104 -14.31 3.45 16.46
N LYS A 105 -13.06 3.83 16.22
CA LYS A 105 -11.86 3.13 16.75
C LYS A 105 -11.74 1.69 16.27
N ARG A 106 -12.48 1.31 15.21
CA ARG A 106 -12.39 -0.01 14.59
C ARG A 106 -11.07 -0.14 13.85
N LEU A 107 -10.44 -1.31 13.92
CA LEU A 107 -9.30 -1.68 13.09
C LEU A 107 -9.79 -1.87 11.65
N ILE A 108 -9.20 -1.15 10.70
CA ILE A 108 -9.65 -1.15 9.29
C ILE A 108 -8.57 -1.55 8.28
N GLY A 109 -7.30 -1.61 8.71
CA GLY A 109 -6.21 -1.94 7.81
C GLY A 109 -4.86 -2.11 8.50
N THR A 110 -3.86 -2.36 7.68
CA THR A 110 -2.45 -2.47 8.06
C THR A 110 -1.58 -1.81 7.01
N THR A 111 -0.41 -1.31 7.42
CA THR A 111 0.57 -0.72 6.50
C THR A 111 1.97 -0.99 7.02
N ALA A 112 2.94 -1.05 6.10
CA ALA A 112 4.33 -1.28 6.44
C ALA A 112 5.27 -0.49 5.53
N LEU A 113 6.45 -0.18 6.08
CA LEU A 113 7.66 0.21 5.38
C LEU A 113 8.64 -0.96 5.53
N THR A 114 9.05 -1.51 4.41
CA THR A 114 9.88 -2.71 4.31
C THR A 114 11.06 -2.44 3.38
N ASP A 115 11.95 -3.41 3.22
CA ASP A 115 12.99 -3.39 2.18
C ASP A 115 13.83 -2.09 2.24
N ARG A 116 14.17 -1.67 3.46
CA ARG A 116 14.99 -0.48 3.69
C ARG A 116 16.35 -0.70 3.03
N ALA A 117 16.69 0.14 2.07
CA ALA A 117 17.90 -0.01 1.28
C ALA A 117 18.56 1.34 0.99
N PRO A 118 19.91 1.43 1.08
CA PRO A 118 20.63 2.58 0.57
C PRO A 118 20.58 2.59 -0.97
N GLY A 119 20.59 3.79 -1.55
CA GLY A 119 20.64 4.00 -2.98
C GLY A 119 21.37 5.30 -3.32
N LYS A 120 21.45 5.60 -4.61
CA LYS A 120 22.14 6.79 -5.14
C LYS A 120 21.60 8.10 -4.54
N ASP A 121 20.29 8.16 -4.32
CA ASP A 121 19.59 9.36 -3.86
C ASP A 121 19.27 9.32 -2.35
N GLY A 122 19.96 8.47 -1.59
CA GLY A 122 19.77 8.32 -0.14
C GLY A 122 19.12 6.98 0.26
N VAL A 123 18.52 6.93 1.44
CA VAL A 123 17.91 5.71 1.98
C VAL A 123 16.43 5.63 1.64
N SER A 124 16.02 4.53 1.01
CA SER A 124 14.63 4.27 0.62
C SER A 124 14.00 3.13 1.40
N ALA A 125 12.68 3.05 1.39
CA ALA A 125 11.91 1.87 1.82
C ALA A 125 10.69 1.65 0.91
N LEU A 126 10.23 0.41 0.85
CA LEU A 126 9.02 0.03 0.11
C LEU A 126 7.78 0.13 1.00
N PHE A 127 6.80 0.89 0.57
CA PHE A 127 5.53 1.11 1.25
C PHE A 127 4.49 0.08 0.81
N ARG A 128 3.86 -0.54 1.81
CA ARG A 128 2.77 -1.51 1.64
C ARG A 128 1.57 -1.07 2.45
N ILE A 129 0.37 -1.26 1.92
CA ILE A 129 -0.88 -0.93 2.63
C ILE A 129 -2.00 -1.86 2.22
N VAL A 130 -2.82 -2.23 3.19
CA VAL A 130 -4.10 -2.91 3.01
C VAL A 130 -5.15 -2.16 3.81
N ILE A 131 -6.20 -1.71 3.15
CA ILE A 131 -7.45 -1.33 3.82
C ILE A 131 -8.37 -2.54 3.66
N GLY A 132 -8.55 -3.30 4.74
CA GLY A 132 -9.24 -4.59 4.68
C GLY A 132 -10.75 -4.50 4.84
N GLU A 133 -11.24 -3.46 5.50
CA GLU A 133 -12.68 -3.22 5.63
C GLU A 133 -13.19 -2.50 4.37
N LYS A 134 -14.04 -3.19 3.58
CA LYS A 134 -14.48 -2.71 2.26
C LYS A 134 -15.49 -1.57 2.33
N ASP A 135 -16.25 -1.48 3.42
CA ASP A 135 -17.23 -0.41 3.67
C ASP A 135 -16.58 1.00 3.74
N VAL A 136 -15.27 1.07 4.02
CA VAL A 136 -14.52 2.33 4.05
C VAL A 136 -13.75 2.63 2.75
N TRP A 137 -13.85 1.77 1.73
CA TRP A 137 -13.17 1.99 0.46
C TRP A 137 -13.71 3.21 -0.28
N GLY A 138 -12.83 3.92 -1.00
CA GLY A 138 -13.21 5.13 -1.74
C GLY A 138 -13.43 6.38 -0.88
N ASN A 139 -13.46 6.25 0.45
CA ASN A 139 -13.79 7.34 1.38
C ASN A 139 -12.55 8.11 1.93
N GLY A 140 -11.39 7.94 1.31
CA GLY A 140 -10.16 8.69 1.65
C GLY A 140 -9.33 8.14 2.81
N TYR A 141 -9.75 7.03 3.45
CA TYR A 141 -9.01 6.38 4.53
C TYR A 141 -7.61 5.93 4.11
N GLY A 142 -7.49 5.26 2.96
CA GLY A 142 -6.18 4.84 2.42
C GLY A 142 -5.27 6.03 2.11
N THR A 143 -5.81 7.09 1.50
CA THR A 143 -5.05 8.32 1.20
C THR A 143 -4.49 8.97 2.47
N GLU A 144 -5.32 9.11 3.51
CA GLU A 144 -4.82 9.70 4.76
C GLU A 144 -3.82 8.78 5.47
N ALA A 145 -4.07 7.46 5.50
CA ALA A 145 -3.13 6.50 6.08
C ALA A 145 -1.76 6.56 5.38
N THR A 146 -1.73 6.56 4.04
CA THR A 146 -0.50 6.72 3.25
C THR A 146 0.22 8.03 3.60
N ARG A 147 -0.50 9.16 3.67
CA ARG A 147 0.10 10.45 4.05
C ARG A 147 0.76 10.39 5.43
N LEU A 148 0.07 9.83 6.43
CA LEU A 148 0.63 9.73 7.78
C LEU A 148 1.87 8.85 7.84
N VAL A 149 1.90 7.74 7.09
CA VAL A 149 3.08 6.85 7.02
C VAL A 149 4.24 7.54 6.32
N VAL A 150 3.99 8.25 5.21
CA VAL A 150 5.01 9.03 4.50
C VAL A 150 5.61 10.10 5.40
N GLU A 151 4.80 10.82 6.18
CA GLU A 151 5.34 11.76 7.16
C GLU A 151 6.19 11.03 8.22
N THR A 152 5.74 9.89 8.75
CA THR A 152 6.55 9.10 9.69
C THR A 152 7.86 8.61 9.05
N ALA A 153 7.84 8.22 7.78
CA ALA A 153 9.02 7.79 7.02
C ALA A 153 10.09 8.90 6.97
N PHE A 154 9.68 10.13 6.71
CA PHE A 154 10.60 11.26 6.58
C PHE A 154 10.99 11.86 7.92
N ASP A 155 10.03 12.08 8.82
CA ASP A 155 10.24 12.78 10.08
C ASP A 155 10.92 11.88 11.13
N ALA A 156 10.50 10.62 11.25
CA ALA A 156 10.95 9.74 12.33
C ALA A 156 11.96 8.68 11.88
N LEU A 157 11.84 8.17 10.66
CA LEU A 157 12.74 7.11 10.15
C LEU A 157 13.92 7.66 9.32
N ALA A 158 13.93 8.98 9.08
CA ALA A 158 14.93 9.68 8.29
C ALA A 158 15.17 9.04 6.91
N LEU A 159 14.11 8.59 6.25
CA LEU A 159 14.18 8.11 4.86
C LEU A 159 14.21 9.28 3.89
N ASP A 160 14.95 9.14 2.79
CA ASP A 160 15.03 10.16 1.73
C ASP A 160 13.97 9.92 0.66
N GLU A 161 13.50 8.68 0.54
CA GLU A 161 12.51 8.27 -0.46
C GLU A 161 11.59 7.16 0.07
N VAL A 162 10.33 7.21 -0.33
CA VAL A 162 9.38 6.11 -0.19
C VAL A 162 9.01 5.61 -1.58
N ARG A 163 9.16 4.31 -1.81
CA ARG A 163 8.79 3.62 -3.05
C ARG A 163 7.56 2.76 -2.83
N LEU A 164 6.80 2.46 -3.87
CA LEU A 164 5.71 1.50 -3.83
C LEU A 164 5.47 0.90 -5.21
N GLU A 165 4.77 -0.23 -5.22
CA GLU A 165 4.24 -0.86 -6.40
C GLU A 165 2.72 -0.91 -6.32
N VAL A 166 2.06 -0.79 -7.46
CA VAL A 166 0.61 -0.88 -7.57
C VAL A 166 0.22 -1.59 -8.86
N PHE A 167 -0.70 -2.54 -8.78
CA PHE A 167 -1.21 -3.18 -9.97
C PHE A 167 -2.03 -2.20 -10.80
N GLN A 168 -1.87 -2.24 -12.12
CA GLN A 168 -2.50 -1.27 -13.02
C GLN A 168 -4.04 -1.25 -12.89
N HIS A 169 -4.67 -2.38 -12.58
CA HIS A 169 -6.13 -2.45 -12.37
C HIS A 169 -6.59 -1.86 -11.02
N ASN A 170 -5.68 -1.62 -10.07
CA ASN A 170 -5.99 -1.02 -8.77
C ASN A 170 -6.04 0.52 -8.86
N ASN A 171 -6.94 1.02 -9.70
CA ASN A 171 -7.13 2.45 -9.96
C ASN A 171 -7.42 3.27 -8.69
N ARG A 172 -8.01 2.63 -7.66
CA ARG A 172 -8.28 3.28 -6.35
C ARG A 172 -6.99 3.60 -5.61
N ALA A 173 -6.06 2.65 -5.53
CA ALA A 173 -4.77 2.84 -4.87
C ALA A 173 -3.91 3.85 -5.65
N LEU A 174 -3.84 3.72 -6.98
CA LEU A 174 -3.11 4.66 -7.84
C LEU A 174 -3.55 6.11 -7.59
N ARG A 175 -4.87 6.39 -7.59
CA ARG A 175 -5.39 7.73 -7.26
C ARG A 175 -5.04 8.19 -5.85
N ALA A 176 -5.06 7.27 -4.87
CA ALA A 176 -4.68 7.61 -3.51
C ALA A 176 -3.20 8.02 -3.41
N TYR A 177 -2.30 7.31 -4.08
CA TYR A 177 -0.86 7.60 -4.08
C TYR A 177 -0.55 8.91 -4.81
N MET A 178 -1.16 9.12 -5.98
CA MET A 178 -1.02 10.38 -6.73
C MET A 178 -1.44 11.60 -5.90
N ARG A 179 -2.52 11.49 -5.11
CA ARG A 179 -2.98 12.59 -4.23
C ARG A 179 -2.04 12.89 -3.08
N VAL A 180 -1.30 11.90 -2.60
CA VAL A 180 -0.25 12.11 -1.59
C VAL A 180 0.99 12.76 -2.21
N GLY A 181 1.17 12.65 -3.52
CA GLY A 181 2.25 13.30 -4.26
C GLY A 181 3.25 12.33 -4.89
N PHE A 182 3.00 11.01 -4.82
CA PHE A 182 3.81 10.02 -5.52
C PHE A 182 3.83 10.28 -7.03
N GLU A 183 4.94 9.94 -7.66
CA GLU A 183 5.12 10.00 -9.11
C GLU A 183 5.44 8.61 -9.65
N VAL A 184 4.97 8.31 -10.86
CA VAL A 184 5.26 7.06 -11.57
C VAL A 184 6.71 7.10 -12.05
N THR A 185 7.45 6.02 -11.80
CA THR A 185 8.87 5.88 -12.19
C THR A 185 9.09 4.82 -13.24
N GLY A 186 8.19 3.84 -13.35
CA GLY A 186 8.32 2.72 -14.24
C GLY A 186 7.08 1.85 -14.25
N GLU A 187 7.09 0.89 -15.16
CA GLU A 187 6.11 -0.19 -15.21
C GLU A 187 6.76 -1.46 -15.74
N HIS A 188 6.28 -2.60 -15.28
CA HIS A 188 6.72 -3.92 -15.76
C HIS A 188 5.55 -4.90 -15.80
N VAL A 189 5.79 -6.03 -16.46
CA VAL A 189 4.82 -7.13 -16.58
C VAL A 189 5.39 -8.35 -15.88
N GLU A 190 4.60 -8.96 -15.02
CA GLU A 190 4.92 -10.22 -14.36
C GLU A 190 4.03 -11.33 -14.90
N TRP A 191 4.59 -12.52 -15.09
CA TRP A 191 3.83 -13.71 -15.46
C TRP A 191 3.34 -14.44 -14.21
N VAL A 192 2.02 -14.60 -14.06
CA VAL A 192 1.40 -15.30 -12.94
C VAL A 192 1.07 -16.74 -13.37
N SER A 193 2.03 -17.65 -13.21
CA SER A 193 1.94 -19.03 -13.72
C SER A 193 0.67 -19.78 -13.32
N ARG A 194 0.22 -19.64 -12.06
CA ARG A 194 -0.99 -20.32 -11.58
C ARG A 194 -2.28 -19.84 -12.24
N LYS A 195 -2.37 -18.55 -12.54
CA LYS A 195 -3.52 -17.93 -13.20
C LYS A 195 -3.37 -17.88 -14.72
N LYS A 196 -2.18 -18.18 -15.23
CA LYS A 196 -1.82 -18.09 -16.65
C LYS A 196 -2.17 -16.72 -17.23
N THR A 197 -1.81 -15.67 -16.48
CA THR A 197 -2.11 -14.28 -16.86
C THR A 197 -0.89 -13.40 -16.65
N GLU A 198 -0.84 -12.32 -17.41
CA GLU A 198 0.04 -11.19 -17.16
C GLU A 198 -0.51 -10.31 -16.05
N LEU A 199 0.37 -9.82 -15.18
CA LEU A 199 0.09 -8.83 -14.16
C LEU A 199 0.95 -7.59 -14.43
N ARG A 200 0.27 -6.47 -14.70
CA ARG A 200 0.93 -5.19 -14.97
C ARG A 200 1.13 -4.42 -13.67
N VAL A 201 2.38 -4.13 -13.35
CA VAL A 201 2.79 -3.47 -12.11
C VAL A 201 3.34 -2.09 -12.45
N ILE A 202 2.88 -1.08 -11.73
CA ILE A 202 3.34 0.31 -11.84
C ILE A 202 4.20 0.59 -10.62
N GLU A 203 5.40 1.09 -10.86
CA GLU A 203 6.30 1.56 -9.82
C GLU A 203 6.10 3.05 -9.58
N MET A 204 6.08 3.45 -8.31
CA MET A 204 5.97 4.85 -7.92
C MET A 204 6.94 5.19 -6.80
N ARG A 205 7.33 6.47 -6.75
CA ARG A 205 8.16 7.02 -5.67
C ARG A 205 7.66 8.35 -5.15
N LEU A 206 8.13 8.71 -3.96
CA LEU A 206 8.00 10.02 -3.37
C LEU A 206 9.27 10.34 -2.59
N SER A 207 10.01 11.35 -3.02
CA SER A 207 11.18 11.85 -2.30
C SER A 207 10.79 12.83 -1.20
N ARG A 208 11.61 12.89 -0.15
CA ARG A 208 11.43 13.82 0.98
C ARG A 208 11.38 15.28 0.50
N HIS A 209 12.31 15.66 -0.39
CA HIS A 209 12.34 17.01 -0.95
C HIS A 209 11.03 17.37 -1.67
N ARG A 210 10.52 16.48 -2.52
CA ARG A 210 9.24 16.67 -3.21
C ARG A 210 8.08 16.78 -2.21
N TYR A 211 8.04 15.91 -1.21
CA TYR A 211 7.00 15.93 -0.20
C TYR A 211 6.95 17.27 0.54
N HIS A 212 8.10 17.80 0.96
CA HIS A 212 8.14 19.10 1.62
C HIS A 212 7.76 20.23 0.65
N ALA A 213 8.27 20.23 -0.59
CA ALA A 213 7.92 21.23 -1.60
C ALA A 213 6.40 21.31 -1.88
N LEU A 214 5.71 20.17 -1.91
CA LEU A 214 4.25 20.12 -2.05
C LEU A 214 3.50 20.65 -0.81
N ASN A 215 4.14 20.62 0.36
CA ASN A 215 3.53 20.96 1.63
C ASN A 215 3.93 22.34 2.18
N SER A 216 5.01 22.94 1.70
CA SER A 216 5.57 24.20 2.20
C SER A 216 4.92 25.48 1.64
N GLY A 217 3.83 25.39 0.85
CA GLY A 217 3.34 26.54 0.08
C GLY A 217 1.84 26.85 -0.05
N GLN A 218 0.87 26.06 0.44
CA GLN A 218 -0.56 26.40 0.24
C GLN A 218 -1.55 25.92 1.32
N PRO A 219 -2.55 26.75 1.70
CA PRO A 219 -3.67 26.36 2.55
C PRO A 219 -4.58 25.33 1.87
N ASP A 220 -5.20 24.46 2.68
CA ASP A 220 -5.92 23.23 2.27
C ASP A 220 -7.01 23.38 1.19
N GLY A 221 -7.53 24.59 0.97
CA GLY A 221 -8.57 24.88 -0.02
C GLY A 221 -8.11 24.85 -1.49
N VAL A 222 -6.89 25.31 -1.77
CA VAL A 222 -6.33 25.38 -3.14
C VAL A 222 -5.73 24.02 -3.57
N ARG A 223 -5.27 23.23 -2.60
CA ARG A 223 -4.74 21.86 -2.79
C ARG A 223 -5.68 20.94 -3.58
N LYS A 224 -7.00 21.05 -3.36
CA LYS A 224 -8.01 20.20 -4.03
C LYS A 224 -8.24 20.51 -5.51
N SER A 225 -8.06 21.76 -5.95
CA SER A 225 -8.38 22.16 -7.34
C SER A 225 -7.25 21.83 -8.32
N LEU A 226 -5.99 22.04 -7.91
CA LEU A 226 -4.80 21.75 -8.73
C LEU A 226 -4.52 20.24 -8.83
N ALA A 227 -4.73 19.50 -7.75
CA ALA A 227 -4.66 18.03 -7.75
C ALA A 227 -5.68 17.44 -8.73
N ASN A 228 -6.94 17.88 -8.69
CA ASN A 228 -7.99 17.41 -9.60
C ASN A 228 -7.70 17.70 -11.08
N GLY A 229 -7.09 18.85 -11.41
CA GLY A 229 -6.76 19.21 -12.79
C GLY A 229 -5.59 18.42 -13.39
N ARG A 230 -4.53 18.20 -12.59
CA ARG A 230 -3.37 17.38 -13.01
C ARG A 230 -3.67 15.88 -12.97
N GLU A 231 -4.42 15.41 -11.97
CA GLU A 231 -4.90 14.02 -11.85
C GLU A 231 -5.78 13.65 -13.06
N LYS A 232 -6.73 14.52 -13.46
CA LYS A 232 -7.54 14.28 -14.68
C LYS A 232 -6.69 14.23 -15.96
N ARG A 233 -5.64 15.03 -16.09
CA ARG A 233 -4.79 15.05 -17.30
C ARG A 233 -3.86 13.84 -17.35
N GLN A 234 -3.27 13.44 -16.23
CA GLN A 234 -2.38 12.27 -16.17
C GLN A 234 -3.14 10.95 -16.24
N VAL A 235 -4.32 10.84 -15.60
CA VAL A 235 -5.21 9.68 -15.75
C VAL A 235 -5.67 9.55 -17.20
N ARG A 236 -6.12 10.64 -17.84
CA ARG A 236 -6.47 10.61 -19.27
C ARG A 236 -5.29 10.25 -20.17
N ARG A 237 -4.07 10.64 -19.80
CA ARG A 237 -2.86 10.28 -20.54
C ARG A 237 -2.54 8.79 -20.40
N ALA A 238 -2.55 8.26 -19.18
CA ALA A 238 -2.36 6.84 -18.90
C ALA A 238 -3.45 5.97 -19.54
N GLU A 239 -4.72 6.41 -19.50
CA GLU A 239 -5.84 5.74 -20.17
C GLU A 239 -5.69 5.75 -21.70
N ARG A 240 -5.21 6.86 -22.28
CA ARG A 240 -4.95 6.95 -23.73
C ARG A 240 -3.78 6.09 -24.17
N GLU A 241 -2.69 6.07 -23.40
CA GLU A 241 -1.53 5.21 -23.67
C GLU A 241 -1.93 3.73 -23.56
N ALA A 242 -2.69 3.34 -22.53
CA ALA A 242 -3.23 1.99 -22.39
C ALA A 242 -4.18 1.61 -23.54
N ALA A 243 -5.05 2.52 -24.00
CA ALA A 243 -5.92 2.27 -25.14
C ALA A 243 -5.16 2.14 -26.47
N LEU A 244 -4.07 2.88 -26.66
CA LEU A 244 -3.20 2.78 -27.83
C LEU A 244 -2.47 1.43 -27.87
N VAL A 245 -2.03 0.95 -26.71
CA VAL A 245 -1.40 -0.38 -26.57
C VAL A 245 -2.39 -1.50 -26.86
N ARG A 246 -3.64 -1.43 -26.34
CA ARG A 246 -4.70 -2.41 -26.68
C ARG A 246 -4.96 -2.51 -28.18
N ARG A 247 -5.01 -1.37 -28.88
CA ARG A 247 -5.17 -1.36 -30.34
C ARG A 247 -3.98 -1.96 -31.08
N ARG A 248 -2.77 -1.94 -30.50
CA ARG A 248 -1.58 -2.56 -31.08
C ARG A 248 -1.57 -4.07 -30.85
N THR A 249 -1.97 -4.53 -29.67
CA THR A 249 -2.06 -5.97 -29.35
C THR A 249 -3.21 -6.64 -30.11
N ASP A 250 -4.40 -6.03 -30.19
CA ASP A 250 -5.54 -6.56 -30.95
C ASP A 250 -5.26 -6.62 -32.47
N ARG A 251 -4.34 -5.78 -32.96
CA ARG A 251 -3.89 -5.79 -34.36
C ARG A 251 -2.82 -6.86 -34.62
N ALA A 252 -2.01 -7.21 -33.61
CA ALA A 252 -1.05 -8.29 -33.70
C ALA A 252 -1.75 -9.66 -33.69
N ASP A 253 -2.80 -9.83 -32.88
CA ASP A 253 -3.62 -11.06 -32.81
C ASP A 253 -4.52 -11.28 -34.04
N ARG A 254 -4.69 -10.27 -34.90
CA ARG A 254 -5.48 -10.37 -36.15
C ARG A 254 -4.64 -10.59 -37.40
N MET A 255 -3.32 -10.74 -37.30
CA MET A 255 -2.51 -11.11 -38.46
C MET A 255 -2.65 -12.61 -38.72
N PRO A 256 -3.09 -13.05 -39.91
CA PRO A 256 -3.11 -14.47 -40.23
C PRO A 256 -1.67 -15.00 -40.25
N THR A 257 -1.41 -16.04 -39.45
CA THR A 257 -0.18 -16.82 -39.53
C THR A 257 -0.04 -17.36 -40.95
N LYS A 258 1.07 -17.06 -41.61
CA LYS A 258 1.40 -17.63 -42.93
C LYS A 258 1.32 -19.17 -42.84
N PRO A 259 0.73 -19.85 -43.83
CA PRO A 259 0.79 -21.30 -43.87
C PRO A 259 2.25 -21.76 -44.06
N ASP A 260 2.56 -22.85 -43.37
CA ASP A 260 3.85 -23.52 -43.31
C ASP A 260 4.13 -24.22 -44.66
N ASP A 261 5.04 -23.68 -45.47
CA ASP A 261 5.55 -24.32 -46.68
C ASP A 261 6.71 -25.25 -46.30
N SER A 262 6.37 -26.49 -45.94
CA SER A 262 7.33 -27.55 -45.69
C SER A 262 6.92 -28.85 -46.39
N LEU A 263 6.93 -28.86 -47.73
CA LEU A 263 7.07 -30.08 -48.54
C LEU A 263 7.89 -29.81 -49.79
N GLY A 264 9.18 -30.17 -49.73
CA GLY A 264 10.11 -30.18 -50.85
C GLY A 264 11.15 -31.26 -50.63
N THR A 265 10.72 -32.52 -50.69
CA THR A 265 11.59 -33.70 -50.69
C THR A 265 12.42 -33.69 -51.97
N LEU A 266 13.69 -33.27 -51.87
CA LEU A 266 14.68 -33.46 -52.93
C LEU A 266 15.16 -34.91 -52.90
N GLN A 267 14.70 -35.67 -53.87
CA GLN A 267 15.09 -37.05 -54.16
C GLN A 267 16.45 -37.03 -54.89
N THR A 268 17.49 -37.57 -54.27
CA THR A 268 18.77 -37.88 -54.93
C THR A 268 18.62 -39.13 -55.80
N PRO A 269 19.09 -39.15 -57.06
CA PRO A 269 19.17 -40.39 -57.83
C PRO A 269 20.48 -41.12 -57.54
N GLU A 270 20.37 -42.41 -57.18
CA GLU A 270 21.45 -43.40 -57.20
C GLU A 270 21.79 -43.81 -58.65
N PRO A 271 23.03 -44.24 -58.95
CA PRO A 271 23.46 -44.61 -60.29
C PRO A 271 23.23 -46.11 -60.58
N GLY A 272 22.92 -46.46 -61.83
CA GLY A 272 22.94 -47.86 -62.24
C GLY A 272 22.52 -48.16 -63.69
N VAL A 273 23.52 -48.57 -64.49
CA VAL A 273 23.50 -49.67 -65.49
C VAL A 273 22.62 -49.50 -66.73
N ASP A 274 23.20 -49.02 -67.84
CA ASP A 274 23.74 -49.82 -68.97
C ASP A 274 24.53 -48.90 -69.93
#